data_AF-A0A1G4FFJ3-F1
#
_entry.id   AF-A0A1G4FFJ3-F1
#
_cell.length_a   1.000
_cell.length_b   1.000
_cell.length_c   1.000
_cell.angle_alpha   90.00
_cell.angle_beta   90.00
_cell.angle_gamma   90.00
#
_symmetry.space_group_name_H-M   'P 1'
#
loop_
_entity.id
_entity.type
_entity.pdbx_description
1 polymer ?
#
loop_
_entity_poly.entity_id
_entity_poly.type
_entity_poly.pdbx_seq_one_letter_code
_entity_poly.pdbx_strand_id
1 'polypeptide(L)'
;MDQNNSTTNKRRWKQILEKERYQIESLLKAGLTPLLIGIQMDRDSRSIEWEIKRESNSSLTKEIRYCADVGQRVHEECAANKGRCLKIGKDHKLVSHIEKKIKDEKYSPDAVIGEIKEKGFVFESYICTKTLYNYIDKGLFLKY
;
A
#
# COMPACT_ATOMS: atom_id res chain seq x y z
N MET A 1 6.85 28.99 -31.15
CA MET A 1 5.65 29.08 -30.30
C MET A 1 4.98 27.72 -30.35
N ASP A 2 5.27 26.83 -29.41
CA ASP A 2 4.71 25.47 -29.41
C ASP A 2 3.27 25.48 -28.88
N GLN A 3 2.33 25.07 -29.73
CA GLN A 3 0.93 24.89 -29.36
C GLN A 3 0.74 23.50 -28.76
N ASN A 4 0.63 23.43 -27.43
CA ASN A 4 0.28 22.22 -26.69
C ASN A 4 -1.21 21.88 -26.86
N ASN A 5 -1.59 21.27 -27.98
CA ASN A 5 -2.95 20.73 -28.19
C ASN A 5 -3.14 19.39 -27.46
N SER A 6 -3.43 19.46 -26.16
CA SER A 6 -3.91 18.29 -25.39
C SER A 6 -5.43 18.14 -25.54
N THR A 7 -5.88 17.13 -26.29
CA THR A 7 -7.30 16.77 -26.51
C THR A 7 -7.94 16.05 -25.31
N THR A 8 -7.17 15.76 -24.26
CA THR A 8 -7.69 15.11 -23.06
C THR A 8 -8.36 16.14 -22.16
N ASN A 9 -9.68 16.02 -21.97
CA ASN A 9 -10.42 16.81 -20.99
C ASN A 9 -9.76 16.72 -19.60
N LYS A 10 -9.62 17.87 -18.90
CA LYS A 10 -9.07 17.89 -17.54
C LYS A 10 -9.90 16.97 -16.63
N ARG A 11 -9.26 16.00 -16.00
CA ARG A 11 -9.91 15.10 -15.04
C ARG A 11 -10.47 15.94 -13.88
N ARG A 12 -11.78 15.90 -13.68
CA ARG A 12 -12.48 16.60 -12.59
C ARG A 12 -12.13 16.03 -11.22
N TRP A 13 -11.88 14.73 -11.16
CA TRP A 13 -11.58 14.04 -9.91
C TRP A 13 -10.13 14.27 -9.47
N LYS A 14 -9.96 14.68 -8.23
CA LYS A 14 -8.66 14.82 -7.56
C LYS A 14 -8.73 14.14 -6.20
N GLN A 15 -7.67 13.43 -5.84
CA GLN A 15 -7.50 12.88 -4.49
C GLN A 15 -7.54 13.98 -3.43
N ILE A 16 -7.96 13.59 -2.22
CA ILE A 16 -7.85 14.44 -1.03
C ILE A 16 -6.38 14.44 -0.60
N LEU A 17 -5.80 15.62 -0.53
CA LEU A 17 -4.43 15.85 -0.06
C LEU A 17 -4.39 15.88 1.47
N GLU A 18 -3.22 15.64 2.05
CA GLU A 18 -3.01 15.70 3.49
C GLU A 18 -3.45 17.04 4.09
N LYS A 19 -3.07 18.17 3.47
CA LYS A 19 -3.53 19.51 3.86
C LYS A 19 -5.06 19.66 3.88
N GLU A 20 -5.75 18.98 2.96
CA GLU A 20 -7.21 19.03 2.88
C GLU A 20 -7.84 18.20 4.01
N ARG A 21 -7.19 17.12 4.46
CA ARG A 21 -7.62 16.36 5.64
C ARG A 21 -7.57 17.21 6.91
N TYR A 22 -6.50 17.98 7.11
CA TYR A 22 -6.40 18.92 8.24
C TYR A 22 -7.47 20.01 8.20
N GLN A 23 -7.82 20.50 7.00
CA GLN A 23 -8.92 21.44 6.82
C GLN A 23 -10.27 20.81 7.18
N ILE A 24 -10.54 19.58 6.71
CA ILE A 24 -11.75 18.83 7.06
C ILE A 24 -11.85 18.65 8.58
N GLU A 25 -10.76 18.28 9.25
CA GLU A 25 -10.73 18.15 10.71
C GLU A 25 -11.06 19.46 11.43
N SER A 26 -10.44 20.58 11.02
CA SER A 26 -10.70 21.88 11.62
C SER A 26 -12.15 22.33 11.42
N LEU A 27 -12.73 22.08 10.25
CA LEU A 27 -14.11 22.48 9.93
C LEU A 27 -15.13 21.60 10.65
N LEU A 28 -14.85 20.30 10.82
CA LEU A 28 -15.67 19.42 11.65
C LEU A 28 -15.63 19.82 13.13
N LYS A 29 -14.47 20.21 13.65
CA LYS A 29 -14.34 20.77 15.02
C LYS A 29 -15.14 22.08 15.18
N ALA A 30 -15.29 22.85 14.11
CA ALA A 30 -16.14 24.04 14.08
C ALA A 30 -17.65 23.73 13.99
N GLY A 31 -18.05 22.46 13.91
CA GLY A 31 -19.44 22.03 13.86
C GLY A 31 -20.09 22.07 12.47
N LEU A 32 -19.29 22.22 11.41
CA LEU A 32 -19.80 22.23 10.04
C LEU A 32 -20.21 20.83 9.58
N THR A 33 -21.29 20.75 8.80
CA THR A 33 -21.73 19.50 8.19
C THR A 33 -20.88 19.15 6.97
N PRO A 34 -20.73 17.87 6.60
CA PRO A 34 -19.96 17.44 5.41
C PRO A 34 -20.38 18.15 4.11
N LEU A 35 -21.66 18.50 3.98
CA LEU A 35 -22.19 19.27 2.85
C LEU A 35 -21.57 20.67 2.77
N LEU A 36 -21.55 21.40 3.89
CA LEU A 36 -20.98 22.75 3.94
C LEU A 36 -19.47 22.74 3.75
N ILE A 37 -18.79 21.74 4.31
CA ILE A 37 -17.35 21.53 4.10
C ILE A 37 -17.06 21.31 2.61
N GLY A 38 -17.90 20.54 1.91
CA GLY A 38 -17.78 20.31 0.47
C GLY A 38 -17.90 21.60 -0.33
N ILE A 39 -18.93 22.39 -0.06
CA ILE A 39 -19.14 23.69 -0.71
C ILE A 39 -17.95 24.63 -0.45
N GLN A 40 -17.45 24.68 0.80
CA GLN A 40 -16.34 25.56 1.17
C GLN A 40 -15.00 25.15 0.54
N MET A 41 -14.75 23.85 0.38
CA MET A 41 -13.51 23.32 -0.18
C MET A 41 -13.58 23.06 -1.70
N ASP A 42 -14.69 23.40 -2.36
CA ASP A 42 -14.98 23.03 -3.75
C ASP A 42 -14.82 21.51 -3.99
N ARG A 43 -15.30 20.71 -3.02
CA ARG A 43 -15.27 19.25 -3.04
C ARG A 43 -16.69 18.68 -2.99
N ASP A 44 -16.85 17.51 -3.59
CA ASP A 44 -18.10 16.78 -3.54
C ASP A 44 -18.38 16.30 -2.09
N SER A 45 -19.58 16.55 -1.58
CA SER A 45 -19.98 16.21 -0.20
C SER A 45 -19.81 14.73 0.10
N ARG A 46 -20.12 13.86 -0.88
CA ARG A 46 -19.94 12.41 -0.76
C ARG A 46 -18.48 12.06 -0.49
N SER A 47 -17.55 12.75 -1.14
CA SER A 47 -16.11 12.50 -0.95
C SER A 47 -15.66 12.77 0.48
N ILE A 48 -16.21 13.82 1.12
CA ILE A 48 -15.94 14.16 2.52
C ILE A 48 -16.61 13.14 3.46
N GLU A 49 -17.85 12.75 3.20
CA GLU A 49 -18.52 11.70 3.96
C GLU A 49 -17.75 10.37 3.93
N TRP A 50 -17.24 9.97 2.76
CA TRP A 50 -16.41 8.77 2.63
C TRP A 50 -15.09 8.88 3.38
N GLU A 51 -14.47 10.06 3.37
CA GLU A 51 -13.24 10.32 4.12
C GLU A 51 -13.48 10.18 5.63
N ILE A 52 -14.54 10.80 6.16
CA ILE A 52 -14.92 10.70 7.57
C ILE A 52 -15.28 9.26 7.95
N LYS A 53 -16.07 8.58 7.12
CA LYS A 53 -16.50 7.19 7.36
C LYS A 53 -15.33 6.20 7.44
N ARG A 54 -14.23 6.46 6.73
CA ARG A 54 -13.03 5.60 6.78
C ARG A 54 -12.35 5.63 8.14
N GLU A 55 -12.40 6.77 8.82
CA GLU A 55 -11.71 6.99 10.10
C GLU A 55 -12.63 6.74 11.32
N SER A 56 -13.93 7.01 11.18
CA SER A 56 -14.94 6.95 12.26
C SER A 56 -15.15 5.59 12.95
N ASN A 57 -14.48 4.51 12.52
CA ASN A 57 -14.67 3.18 13.11
C ASN A 57 -13.82 2.91 14.37
N SER A 58 -13.04 3.89 14.85
CA SER A 58 -11.99 3.65 15.85
C SER A 58 -12.29 4.10 17.29
N SER A 59 -13.40 4.82 17.56
CA SER A 59 -13.61 5.41 18.88
C SER A 59 -14.55 4.57 19.75
N LEU A 60 -14.02 4.01 20.85
CA LEU A 60 -14.80 3.34 21.92
C LEU A 60 -15.67 4.34 22.72
N THR A 61 -15.46 5.64 22.50
CA THR A 61 -16.20 6.77 23.06
C THR A 61 -17.31 7.24 22.11
N LYS A 62 -18.45 7.68 22.67
CA LYS A 62 -19.64 8.14 21.91
C LYS A 62 -19.43 9.40 21.05
N GLU A 63 -18.24 10.00 21.07
CA GLU A 63 -17.91 11.19 20.29
C GLU A 63 -17.14 10.79 19.02
N ILE A 64 -17.81 10.88 17.88
CA ILE A 64 -17.17 10.71 16.56
C ILE A 64 -16.33 11.96 16.31
N ARG A 65 -15.01 11.87 16.53
CA ARG A 65 -14.04 12.90 16.14
C ARG A 65 -13.16 12.37 15.02
N TYR A 66 -13.19 13.03 13.87
CA TYR A 66 -12.27 12.77 12.76
C TYR A 66 -10.86 13.23 13.10
N CYS A 67 -9.86 12.38 12.91
CA CYS A 67 -8.43 12.72 13.04
C CYS A 67 -7.71 12.66 11.68
N ALA A 68 -7.19 13.79 11.22
CA ALA A 68 -6.53 13.88 9.91
C ALA A 68 -5.26 13.02 9.83
N ASP A 69 -4.46 12.95 10.90
CA ASP A 69 -3.23 12.15 10.96
C ASP A 69 -3.53 10.66 10.78
N VAL A 70 -4.60 10.17 11.42
CA VAL A 70 -5.07 8.78 11.28
C VAL A 70 -5.55 8.55 9.84
N GLY A 71 -6.32 9.47 9.28
CA GLY A 71 -6.77 9.40 7.88
C GLY A 71 -5.62 9.34 6.88
N GLN A 72 -4.57 10.16 7.09
CA GLN A 72 -3.36 10.14 6.28
C GLN A 72 -2.62 8.81 6.40
N ARG A 73 -2.38 8.32 7.63
CA ARG A 73 -1.71 7.04 7.88
C ARG A 73 -2.43 5.88 7.19
N VAL A 74 -3.75 5.79 7.33
CA VAL A 74 -4.56 4.74 6.67
C VAL A 74 -4.48 4.85 5.15
N HIS A 75 -4.47 6.07 4.60
CA HIS A 75 -4.31 6.27 3.17
C HIS A 75 -2.95 5.77 2.66
N GLU A 76 -1.87 6.07 3.39
CA GLU A 76 -0.51 5.62 3.07
C GLU A 76 -0.36 4.11 3.17
N GLU A 77 -0.92 3.50 4.22
CA GLU A 77 -0.92 2.04 4.38
C GLU A 77 -1.67 1.36 3.22
N CYS A 78 -2.87 1.86 2.89
CA CYS A 78 -3.61 1.38 1.73
C CYS A 78 -2.85 1.60 0.43
N ALA A 79 -2.10 2.71 0.30
CA ALA A 79 -1.28 3.00 -0.87
C ALA A 79 -0.05 2.08 -0.97
N ALA A 80 0.60 1.77 0.15
CA ALA A 80 1.72 0.83 0.23
C ALA A 80 1.27 -0.60 -0.10
N ASN A 81 0.04 -0.96 0.26
CA ASN A 81 -0.58 -2.24 -0.07
C ASN A 81 -1.09 -2.34 -1.52
N LYS A 82 -0.88 -1.31 -2.36
CA LYS A 82 -1.23 -1.38 -3.79
C LYS A 82 -0.27 -2.30 -4.54
N GLY A 83 -0.81 -3.03 -5.50
CA GLY A 83 -0.04 -3.83 -6.44
C GLY A 83 -0.13 -5.33 -6.18
N ARG A 84 0.71 -6.10 -6.88
CA ARG A 84 0.72 -7.56 -6.78
C ARG A 84 1.55 -7.98 -5.57
N CYS A 85 0.99 -8.85 -4.72
CA CYS A 85 1.74 -9.47 -3.62
C CYS A 85 3.00 -10.20 -4.14
N LEU A 86 4.07 -10.15 -3.36
CA LEU A 86 5.31 -10.88 -3.65
C LEU A 86 5.06 -12.40 -3.59
N LYS A 87 5.72 -13.15 -4.47
CA LYS A 87 5.60 -14.62 -4.52
C LYS A 87 6.04 -15.29 -3.21
N ILE A 88 7.07 -14.75 -2.56
CA ILE A 88 7.56 -15.26 -1.27
C ILE A 88 6.72 -14.80 -0.07
N GLY A 89 5.77 -13.87 -0.27
CA GLY A 89 5.03 -13.27 0.83
C GLY A 89 4.07 -14.23 1.53
N LYS A 90 3.61 -15.29 0.84
CA LYS A 90 2.74 -16.33 1.41
C LYS A 90 3.48 -17.63 1.73
N ASP A 91 4.54 -17.93 0.98
CA ASP A 91 5.25 -19.20 1.06
C ASP A 91 6.46 -19.12 2.00
N HIS A 92 6.19 -19.15 3.31
CA HIS A 92 7.25 -19.12 4.34
C HIS A 92 8.14 -20.37 4.31
N LYS A 93 7.63 -21.50 3.80
CA LYS A 93 8.39 -22.75 3.69
C LYS A 93 9.47 -22.62 2.62
N LEU A 94 9.13 -22.07 1.46
CA LEU A 94 10.07 -21.77 0.39
C LEU A 94 11.16 -20.80 0.88
N VAL A 95 10.79 -19.73 1.58
CA VAL A 95 11.74 -18.75 2.12
C VAL A 95 12.72 -19.41 3.09
N SER A 96 12.22 -20.18 4.06
CA SER A 96 13.06 -20.86 5.06
C SER A 96 14.05 -21.84 4.41
N HIS A 97 13.62 -22.54 3.36
CA HIS A 97 14.48 -23.46 2.62
C HIS A 97 15.60 -22.73 1.89
N ILE A 98 15.27 -21.64 1.20
CA ILE A 98 16.24 -20.79 0.50
C ILE A 98 17.25 -20.18 1.48
N GLU A 99 16.79 -19.63 2.60
CA GLU A 99 17.67 -19.05 3.63
C GLU A 99 18.66 -20.08 4.18
N LYS A 100 18.17 -21.28 4.52
CA LYS A 100 19.02 -22.37 5.01
C LYS A 100 20.10 -22.75 3.99
N LYS A 101 19.71 -22.92 2.72
CA LYS A 101 20.63 -23.32 1.64
C LYS A 101 21.69 -22.27 1.34
N ILE A 102 21.31 -21.01 1.29
CA ILE A 102 22.25 -19.92 0.99
C ILE A 102 23.18 -19.65 2.19
N LYS A 103 22.64 -19.63 3.42
CA LYS A 103 23.42 -19.24 4.60
C LYS A 103 24.30 -20.35 5.16
N ASP A 104 23.72 -21.53 5.37
CA ASP A 104 24.38 -22.66 6.05
C ASP A 104 25.19 -23.49 5.05
N GLU A 105 24.61 -23.77 3.88
CA GLU A 105 25.23 -24.63 2.87
C GLU A 105 26.05 -23.82 1.84
N LYS A 106 25.99 -22.48 1.87
CA LYS A 106 26.70 -21.55 0.95
C LYS A 106 26.36 -21.75 -0.53
N TYR A 107 25.13 -22.17 -0.82
CA TYR A 107 24.68 -22.36 -2.20
C TYR A 107 24.47 -21.03 -2.90
N SER A 108 24.77 -20.99 -4.20
CA SER A 108 24.38 -19.86 -5.05
C SER A 108 22.86 -19.87 -5.30
N PRO A 109 22.23 -18.71 -5.55
CA PRO A 109 20.79 -18.64 -5.85
C PRO A 109 20.37 -19.55 -7.02
N ASP A 110 21.20 -19.68 -8.05
CA ASP A 110 20.97 -20.60 -9.16
C ASP A 110 21.00 -22.08 -8.73
N ALA A 111 21.94 -22.45 -7.85
CA ALA A 111 22.05 -23.82 -7.33
C ALA A 111 20.82 -24.21 -6.49
N VAL A 112 20.28 -23.28 -5.69
CA VAL A 112 19.07 -23.53 -4.89
C VAL A 112 17.86 -23.81 -5.79
N ILE A 113 17.65 -22.99 -6.83
CA ILE A 113 16.54 -23.20 -7.77
C ILE A 113 16.72 -24.48 -8.58
N GLY A 114 17.96 -24.81 -8.96
CA GLY A 114 18.30 -26.07 -9.62
C GLY A 114 17.94 -27.28 -8.76
N GLU A 115 18.36 -27.27 -7.50
CA GLU A 115 18.09 -28.35 -6.54
C GLU A 115 16.58 -28.54 -6.31
N ILE A 116 15.82 -27.45 -6.18
CA ILE A 116 14.36 -27.50 -6.00
C ILE A 116 13.69 -28.21 -7.17
N LYS A 117 14.15 -27.95 -8.40
CA LYS A 117 13.63 -28.59 -9.61
C LYS A 117 14.01 -30.05 -9.71
N GLU A 118 15.27 -30.37 -9.43
CA GLU A 118 15.79 -31.75 -9.51
C GLU A 118 15.15 -32.66 -8.46
N LYS A 119 15.02 -32.18 -7.22
CA LYS A 119 14.39 -32.92 -6.13
C LYS A 119 12.86 -32.92 -6.17
N GLY A 120 12.26 -32.15 -7.07
CA GLY A 120 10.81 -32.08 -7.24
C GLY A 120 10.06 -31.53 -6.03
N PHE A 121 10.67 -30.62 -5.26
CA PHE A 121 10.00 -30.05 -4.09
C PHE A 121 8.76 -29.25 -4.53
N VAL A 122 7.61 -29.59 -3.95
CA VAL A 122 6.34 -28.89 -4.21
C VAL A 122 6.17 -27.80 -3.17
N PHE A 123 6.39 -26.56 -3.60
CA PHE A 123 6.11 -25.35 -2.85
C PHE A 123 4.81 -24.70 -3.34
N GLU A 124 4.21 -23.82 -2.54
CA GLU A 124 3.00 -23.09 -2.93
C GLU A 124 3.30 -22.07 -4.03
N SER A 125 4.52 -21.55 -4.04
CA SER A 125 4.97 -20.55 -5.01
C SER A 125 6.17 -21.01 -5.84
N TYR A 126 6.09 -20.79 -7.16
CA TYR A 126 7.20 -20.99 -8.07
C TYR A 126 7.94 -19.68 -8.39
N ILE A 127 9.25 -19.66 -8.11
CA ILE A 127 10.14 -18.52 -8.38
C ILE A 127 11.23 -18.92 -9.40
N CYS A 128 11.63 -17.97 -10.25
CA CYS A 128 12.79 -18.12 -11.12
C CYS A 128 14.04 -17.49 -10.48
N THR A 129 15.23 -17.85 -10.97
CA THR A 129 16.52 -17.36 -10.44
C THR A 129 16.61 -15.85 -10.44
N LYS A 130 16.22 -15.17 -11.53
CA LYS A 130 16.13 -13.71 -11.58
C LYS A 130 15.25 -13.10 -10.49
N THR A 131 14.12 -13.76 -10.17
CA THR A 131 13.23 -13.30 -9.09
C THR A 131 13.89 -13.46 -7.73
N LEU A 132 14.65 -14.54 -7.54
CA LEU A 132 15.39 -14.79 -6.31
C LEU A 132 16.48 -13.73 -6.09
N TYR A 133 17.30 -13.42 -7.10
CA TYR A 133 18.28 -12.33 -7.02
C TYR A 133 17.60 -10.99 -6.71
N ASN A 134 16.53 -10.64 -7.43
CA ASN A 134 15.78 -9.41 -7.17
C ASN A 134 15.24 -9.31 -5.72
N TYR A 135 14.94 -10.45 -5.08
CA TYR A 135 14.47 -10.47 -3.70
C TYR A 135 15.61 -10.34 -2.69
N ILE A 136 16.76 -10.91 -3.00
CA ILE A 136 18.00 -10.74 -2.24
C ILE A 136 18.43 -9.27 -2.27
N ASP A 137 18.48 -8.66 -3.45
CA ASP A 137 18.87 -7.25 -3.61
C ASP A 137 17.93 -6.29 -2.87
N LYS A 138 16.66 -6.68 -2.73
CA LYS A 138 15.65 -5.93 -1.95
C LYS A 138 15.72 -6.19 -0.45
N GLY A 139 16.61 -7.05 0.03
CA GLY A 139 16.74 -7.39 1.45
C GLY A 139 15.53 -8.09 2.04
N LEU A 140 14.81 -8.89 1.24
CA LEU A 140 13.55 -9.54 1.68
C LEU A 140 13.77 -10.82 2.50
N PHE A 141 15.02 -11.23 2.70
CA PHE A 141 15.40 -12.39 3.51
C PHE A 141 15.95 -11.92 4.86
N LEU A 142 15.48 -12.52 5.94
CA LEU A 142 15.86 -12.17 7.32
C LEU A 142 17.25 -12.70 7.66
N LYS A 143 17.62 -13.84 7.08
CA LYS A 143 18.88 -14.53 7.30
C LYS A 143 19.70 -14.59 6.02
N TYR A 144 20.18 -13.43 5.57
CA TYR A 144 21.26 -13.36 4.58
C TYR A 144 22.63 -13.45 5.28
#